data_AF-A0A8J2FB87-F1
#
_entry.id   AF-A0A8J2FB87-F1
#
_cell.length_a   1.000
_cell.length_b   1.000
_cell.length_c   1.000
_cell.angle_alpha   90.00
_cell.angle_beta   90.00
_cell.angle_gamma   90.00
#
_symmetry.space_group_name_H-M   'P 1'
#
loop_
_entity.id
_entity.type
_entity.pdbx_description
1 polymer ?
#
loop_
_entity_poly.entity_id
_entity_poly.type
_entity_poly.pdbx_seq_one_letter_code
_entity_poly.pdbx_strand_id
1 'polypeptide(L)'
;MARGGGLGAAARNAIFAILAYLAKLRTEILDFLRSGRMAYLILLGMALIFIGFLCFIASFNSEDSRRAEPGMINGLVAAFSSKQFQSASFLFMGGIAVMAVTSLPVIEVVF
;
A
#
# COMPACT_ATOMS: atom_id res chain seq x y z
N MET A 1 18.22 31.39 55.69
CA MET A 1 19.10 30.78 54.68
C MET A 1 18.38 29.60 54.05
N ALA A 2 17.87 29.73 52.82
CA ALA A 2 17.24 28.64 52.10
C ALA A 2 17.64 28.71 50.61
N ARG A 3 18.87 28.29 50.32
CA ARG A 3 19.39 28.10 48.96
C ARG A 3 19.71 26.63 48.78
N GLY A 4 18.67 25.80 48.62
CA GLY A 4 18.83 24.36 48.45
C GLY A 4 17.83 23.68 47.51
N GLY A 5 16.78 24.37 47.04
CA GLY A 5 15.71 23.76 46.23
C GLY A 5 15.85 23.89 44.71
N GLY A 6 16.76 24.73 44.21
CA GLY A 6 16.82 25.09 42.78
C GLY A 6 17.42 24.01 41.88
N LEU A 7 18.44 23.28 42.35
CA LEU A 7 19.14 22.26 41.56
C LEU A 7 18.27 21.02 41.31
N GLY A 8 17.49 20.59 42.30
CA GLY A 8 16.55 19.47 42.15
C GLY A 8 15.39 19.80 41.20
N ALA A 9 14.88 21.02 41.25
CA ALA A 9 13.83 21.49 40.33
C ALA A 9 14.34 21.62 38.88
N ALA A 10 15.56 22.12 38.69
CA ALA A 10 16.19 22.22 37.38
C ALA A 10 16.46 20.83 36.76
N ALA A 11 16.97 19.88 37.56
CA ALA A 11 17.18 18.50 37.11
C ALA A 11 15.87 17.82 36.72
N ARG A 12 14.80 18.02 37.51
CA ARG A 12 13.47 17.46 37.21
C ARG A 12 12.91 18.00 35.89
N ASN A 13 13.04 19.31 35.65
CA ASN A 13 12.60 19.94 34.40
C ASN A 13 13.41 19.46 33.19
N ALA A 14 14.72 19.26 33.35
CA ALA A 14 15.57 18.68 32.30
C ALA A 14 15.15 17.25 31.95
N ILE A 15 14.84 16.42 32.96
CA ILE A 15 14.33 15.06 32.75
C ILE A 15 12.99 15.07 32.01
N PHE A 16 12.05 15.95 32.39
CA PHE A 16 10.77 16.09 31.68
C PHE A 16 10.96 16.56 30.23
N ALA A 17 11.88 17.48 29.98
CA ALA A 17 12.19 17.95 28.62
C ALA A 17 12.77 16.82 27.75
N ILE A 18 13.65 15.98 28.31
CA ILE A 18 14.23 14.83 27.62
C ILE A 18 13.14 13.79 27.31
N LEU A 19 12.25 13.49 28.27
CA LEU A 19 11.14 12.57 28.06
C LEU A 19 10.15 13.08 27.00
N ALA A 20 9.85 14.39 27.01
CA ALA A 20 9.01 15.00 25.99
C ALA A 20 9.65 14.95 24.59
N TYR A 21 10.97 15.17 24.51
CA TYR A 21 11.72 15.04 23.26
C TYR A 21 11.71 13.60 22.72
N LEU A 22 11.91 12.60 23.59
CA LEU A 22 11.85 11.19 23.22
C LEU A 22 10.44 10.77 22.77
N ALA A 23 9.39 11.27 23.43
CA ALA A 23 8.01 11.04 23.01
C ALA A 23 7.72 11.62 21.62
N LYS A 24 8.21 12.85 21.35
CA LYS A 24 8.10 13.50 20.04
C LYS A 24 8.88 12.75 18.95
N LEU A 25 10.10 12.29 19.26
CA LEU A 25 10.91 11.51 18.33
C LEU A 25 10.21 10.19 17.95
N ARG A 26 9.59 9.53 18.93
CA ARG A 26 8.81 8.30 18.69
C ARG A 26 7.65 8.55 17.74
N THR A 27 6.88 9.62 17.93
CA THR A 27 5.75 9.92 17.04
C THR A 27 6.23 10.26 15.63
N GLU A 28 7.27 11.09 15.49
CA GLU A 28 7.83 11.44 14.17
C GLU A 28 8.39 10.20 13.42
N ILE A 29 9.04 9.26 14.11
CA ILE A 29 9.52 8.01 13.51
C ILE A 29 8.34 7.13 13.06
N LEU A 30 7.29 7.02 13.89
CA LEU A 30 6.10 6.25 13.54
C LEU A 30 5.37 6.88 12.35
N ASP A 31 5.28 8.20 12.27
CA ASP A 31 4.69 8.92 11.15
C ASP A 31 5.51 8.78 9.87
N PHE A 32 6.85 8.85 9.97
CA PHE A 32 7.74 8.57 8.85
C PHE A 32 7.57 7.15 8.31
N LEU A 33 7.55 6.14 9.19
CA LEU A 33 7.31 4.74 8.83
C LEU A 33 5.91 4.52 8.25
N ARG A 34 4.87 5.20 8.79
CA ARG A 34 3.51 5.16 8.25
C ARG A 34 3.47 5.75 6.84
N SER A 35 4.12 6.90 6.60
CA SER A 35 4.16 7.52 5.27
C SER A 35 4.88 6.63 4.25
N GLY A 36 6.01 6.02 4.64
CA GLY A 36 6.77 5.11 3.78
C GLY A 36 5.97 3.85 3.44
N ARG A 37 5.30 3.24 4.43
CA ARG A 37 4.45 2.06 4.21
C ARG A 37 3.32 2.34 3.22
N MET A 38 2.65 3.49 3.32
CA MET A 38 1.59 3.86 2.39
C MET A 38 2.12 4.05 0.96
N ALA A 39 3.29 4.68 0.79
CA ALA A 39 3.93 4.83 -0.52
C ALA A 39 4.27 3.48 -1.17
N TYR A 40 4.82 2.52 -0.40
CA TYR A 40 5.12 1.19 -0.91
C TYR A 40 3.85 0.41 -1.32
N LEU A 41 2.77 0.52 -0.54
CA LEU A 41 1.50 -0.16 -0.85
C LEU A 41 0.83 0.42 -2.12
N ILE A 42 0.86 1.74 -2.28
CA ILE A 42 0.37 2.40 -3.51
C ILE A 42 1.18 1.94 -4.72
N LEU A 43 2.51 1.92 -4.60
CA LEU A 43 3.40 1.49 -5.68
C LEU A 43 3.17 0.01 -6.06
N LEU A 44 2.98 -0.85 -5.05
CA LEU A 44 2.62 -2.26 -5.26
C LEU A 44 1.26 -2.39 -5.97
N GLY A 45 0.24 -1.64 -5.53
CA GLY A 45 -1.08 -1.62 -6.17
C GLY A 45 -1.00 -1.20 -7.65
N MET A 46 -0.26 -0.13 -7.94
CA MET A 46 0.01 0.29 -9.33
C MET A 46 0.72 -0.78 -10.15
N ALA A 47 1.75 -1.42 -9.59
CA ALA A 47 2.50 -2.46 -10.29
C ALA A 47 1.62 -3.67 -10.63
N LEU A 48 0.76 -4.11 -9.70
CA LEU A 48 -0.18 -5.21 -9.91
C LEU A 48 -1.21 -4.88 -11.01
N ILE A 49 -1.75 -3.66 -10.99
CA ILE A 49 -2.66 -3.17 -12.04
C ILE A 49 -1.98 -3.15 -13.41
N PHE A 50 -0.74 -2.63 -13.47
CA PHE A 50 0.02 -2.55 -14.70
C PHE A 50 0.36 -3.93 -15.27
N ILE A 51 0.82 -4.86 -14.44
CA ILE A 51 1.10 -6.24 -14.85
C ILE A 51 -0.20 -6.93 -15.29
N GLY A 52 -1.30 -6.75 -14.56
CA GLY A 52 -2.62 -7.26 -14.96
C GLY A 52 -3.04 -6.75 -16.34
N PHE A 53 -2.85 -5.45 -16.62
CA PHE A 53 -3.13 -4.85 -17.93
C PHE A 53 -2.26 -5.45 -19.05
N LEU A 54 -0.97 -5.66 -18.81
CA LEU A 54 -0.09 -6.33 -19.77
C LEU A 54 -0.53 -7.78 -20.03
N CYS A 55 -0.94 -8.50 -18.99
CA CYS A 55 -1.47 -9.86 -19.13
C CYS A 55 -2.79 -9.88 -19.91
N PHE A 56 -3.65 -8.86 -19.78
CA PHE A 56 -4.85 -8.73 -20.63
C PHE A 56 -4.48 -8.59 -22.10
N ILE A 57 -3.52 -7.72 -22.43
CA ILE A 57 -3.03 -7.56 -23.81
C ILE A 57 -2.43 -8.88 -24.32
N ALA A 58 -1.65 -9.58 -23.50
CA ALA A 58 -1.06 -10.87 -23.84
C ALA A 58 -2.14 -11.94 -24.08
N SER A 59 -3.26 -11.89 -23.34
CA SER A 59 -4.38 -12.83 -23.47
C SER A 59 -5.04 -12.76 -24.84
N PHE A 60 -5.14 -11.57 -25.44
CA PHE A 60 -5.64 -11.41 -26.82
C PHE A 60 -4.69 -11.97 -27.88
N ASN A 61 -3.42 -12.12 -27.55
CA ASN A 61 -2.39 -12.73 -28.40
C ASN A 61 -2.13 -14.20 -28.08
N SER A 62 -2.89 -14.79 -27.15
CA SER A 62 -2.73 -16.18 -26.74
C SER A 62 -2.96 -17.16 -27.88
N GLU A 63 -2.30 -18.31 -27.82
CA GLU A 63 -2.45 -19.39 -28.79
C GLU A 63 -3.91 -19.87 -28.89
N ASP A 64 -4.62 -19.86 -27.77
CA ASP A 64 -6.06 -20.19 -27.68
C ASP A 64 -6.92 -19.19 -28.49
N SER A 65 -6.56 -17.91 -28.47
CA SER A 65 -7.25 -16.87 -29.26
C SER A 65 -6.95 -16.98 -30.76
N ARG A 66 -5.74 -17.45 -31.12
CA ARG A 66 -5.35 -17.70 -32.51
C ARG A 66 -5.92 -18.99 -33.09
N ARG A 67 -6.22 -19.98 -32.24
CA ARG A 67 -6.84 -21.26 -32.62
C ARG A 67 -8.36 -21.18 -32.69
N ALA A 68 -8.98 -20.14 -32.15
CA ALA A 68 -10.41 -19.93 -32.26
C ALA A 68 -10.82 -19.71 -33.73
N GLU A 69 -11.93 -20.33 -34.15
CA GLU A 69 -12.51 -20.18 -35.49
C GLU A 69 -12.61 -18.71 -35.91
N PRO A 70 -12.42 -18.38 -37.21
CA PRO A 70 -12.39 -17.01 -37.70
C PRO A 70 -13.72 -16.29 -37.41
N GLY A 71 -13.72 -15.52 -36.33
CA GLY A 71 -14.86 -14.77 -35.85
C GLY A 71 -14.46 -13.95 -34.62
N MET A 72 -14.70 -12.64 -34.67
CA MET A 72 -14.29 -11.70 -33.61
C MET A 72 -14.81 -12.09 -32.23
N ILE A 73 -16.03 -12.66 -32.17
CA ILE A 73 -16.68 -13.11 -30.94
C ILE A 73 -16.01 -14.37 -30.39
N ASN A 74 -15.69 -15.34 -31.23
CA ASN A 74 -15.07 -16.60 -30.80
C ASN A 74 -13.63 -16.39 -30.31
N GLY A 75 -12.88 -15.49 -30.97
CA GLY A 75 -11.56 -15.06 -30.51
C GLY A 75 -11.61 -14.33 -29.16
N LEU A 76 -12.61 -13.48 -28.96
CA LEU A 76 -12.84 -12.81 -27.67
C LEU A 76 -13.17 -13.82 -26.56
N VAL A 77 -14.12 -14.72 -26.79
CA VAL A 77 -14.53 -15.75 -25.82
C VAL A 77 -13.35 -16.66 -25.47
N ALA A 78 -12.51 -17.03 -26.44
CA ALA A 78 -11.29 -17.80 -26.21
C ALA A 78 -10.25 -17.01 -25.38
N ALA A 79 -10.06 -15.73 -25.68
CA ALA A 79 -9.18 -14.85 -24.91
C ALA A 79 -9.64 -14.75 -23.44
N PHE A 80 -10.95 -14.56 -23.21
CA PHE A 80 -11.57 -14.50 -21.88
C PHE A 80 -11.49 -15.81 -21.10
N SER A 81 -11.52 -16.95 -21.80
CA SER A 81 -11.39 -18.29 -21.21
C SER A 81 -9.94 -18.68 -20.88
N SER A 82 -8.96 -17.98 -21.49
CA SER A 82 -7.54 -18.31 -21.31
C SER A 82 -7.09 -18.16 -19.86
N LYS A 83 -6.16 -19.01 -19.44
CA LYS A 83 -5.52 -18.93 -18.11
C LYS A 83 -4.85 -17.57 -17.88
N GLN A 84 -4.35 -16.96 -18.96
CA GLN A 84 -3.72 -15.64 -18.93
C GLN A 84 -4.72 -14.54 -18.54
N PHE A 85 -5.94 -14.60 -19.07
CA PHE A 85 -7.00 -13.64 -18.74
C PHE A 85 -7.49 -13.80 -17.31
N GLN A 86 -7.61 -15.04 -16.83
CA GLN A 86 -8.00 -15.33 -15.45
C GLN A 86 -6.94 -14.84 -14.46
N SER A 87 -5.66 -15.11 -14.71
CA SER A 87 -4.55 -14.59 -13.90
C SER A 87 -4.44 -13.07 -13.96
N ALA A 88 -4.65 -12.47 -15.14
CA ALA A 88 -4.70 -11.01 -15.33
C ALA A 88 -5.81 -10.39 -14.48
N SER A 89 -7.00 -10.97 -14.49
CA SER A 89 -8.15 -10.52 -13.71
C SER A 89 -7.88 -10.59 -12.22
N PHE A 90 -7.24 -11.66 -11.74
CA PHE A 90 -6.86 -11.80 -10.34
C PHE A 90 -5.82 -10.76 -9.91
N LEU A 91 -4.77 -10.55 -10.71
CA LEU A 91 -3.74 -9.54 -10.43
C LEU A 91 -4.32 -8.12 -10.44
N PHE A 92 -5.18 -7.82 -11.41
CA PHE A 92 -5.83 -6.53 -11.55
C PHE A 92 -6.78 -6.25 -10.37
N MET A 93 -7.60 -7.23 -9.99
CA MET A 93 -8.50 -7.13 -8.83
C MET A 93 -7.72 -7.02 -7.52
N GLY A 94 -6.62 -7.76 -7.37
CA GLY A 94 -5.71 -7.64 -6.23
C GLY A 94 -5.07 -6.25 -6.14
N GLY A 95 -4.62 -5.70 -7.26
CA GLY A 95 -4.07 -4.34 -7.32
C GLY A 95 -5.10 -3.27 -6.95
N ILE A 96 -6.34 -3.39 -7.44
CA ILE A 96 -7.45 -2.50 -7.04
C ILE A 96 -7.76 -2.65 -5.55
N ALA A 97 -7.79 -3.86 -5.01
CA ALA A 97 -8.06 -4.10 -3.60
C ALA A 97 -6.97 -3.46 -2.70
N VAL A 98 -5.70 -3.60 -3.06
CA VAL A 98 -4.59 -2.94 -2.35
C VAL A 98 -4.75 -1.41 -2.39
N MET A 99 -5.08 -0.85 -3.55
CA MET A 99 -5.33 0.59 -3.68
C MET A 99 -6.53 1.06 -2.88
N ALA A 100 -7.63 0.31 -2.89
CA ALA A 100 -8.83 0.61 -2.12
C ALA A 100 -8.53 0.62 -0.62
N VAL A 101 -7.79 -0.38 -0.12
CA VAL A 101 -7.37 -0.45 1.29
C VAL A 101 -6.48 0.73 1.66
N THR A 102 -5.56 1.16 0.79
CA THR A 102 -4.74 2.35 1.04
C THR A 102 -5.51 3.66 1.00
N SER A 103 -6.65 3.70 0.28
CA SER A 103 -7.51 4.89 0.19
C SER A 103 -8.56 5.00 1.30
N LEU A 104 -8.78 3.93 2.08
CA LEU A 104 -9.68 3.97 3.22
C LEU A 104 -9.07 4.86 4.31
N PRO A 105 -9.81 5.82 4.87
CA PRO A 105 -9.33 6.58 6.02
C PRO A 105 -9.04 5.59 7.14
N VAL A 106 -7.82 5.64 7.68
CA VAL A 106 -7.48 4.88 8.89
C VAL A 106 -8.39 5.40 9.98
N ILE A 107 -9.41 4.64 10.34
CA ILE A 107 -10.22 4.90 11.52
C ILE A 107 -9.28 4.64 12.70
N GLU A 108 -8.54 5.67 13.11
CA GLU A 108 -7.88 5.66 14.41
C GLU A 108 -8.99 5.62 15.44
N VAL A 109 -9.27 4.42 15.97
CA VAL A 109 -10.10 4.27 17.15
C VAL A 109 -9.32 4.95 18.27
N VAL A 110 -9.70 6.19 18.56
CA VAL A 110 -9.24 6.94 19.73
C VAL A 110 -9.78 6.20 20.94
N PHE A 111 -8.94 5.34 21.53
CA PHE A 111 -9.14 4.76 22.86
C PHE A 111 -8.59 5.69 23.93
#